data_AF-A0A371KG94-F1
#
_entry.id   AF-A0A371KG94-F1
#
_cell.length_a   1.000
_cell.length_b   1.000
_cell.length_c   1.000
_cell.angle_alpha   90.00
_cell.angle_beta   90.00
_cell.angle_gamma   90.00
#
_symmetry.space_group_name_H-M   'P 1'
#
loop_
_entity.id
_entity.type
_entity.pdbx_description
1 polymer ?
#
loop_
_entity_poly.entity_id
_entity_poly.type
_entity_poly.pdbx_seq_one_letter_code
_entity_poly.pdbx_strand_id
1 'polypeptide(L)'
;MRLFRSREVVGIAADALDFALEASAETHPNEYMGLLRGEEARRVGVDRDGYVVTDVLIIPGTVSDPYSATVRNDLVPNDFRAVGSIHSHPNGVLRPSDADLDTFGSGRVHIIIGSPYGPDDWEAFDQSGEVRDLDVLDADLPDPESFFDFTQDDIDAELDR
;
A
#
# COMPACT_ATOMS: atom_id res chain seq x y z
N MET A 1 20.64 -19.36 17.06
CA MET A 1 20.30 -18.02 16.51
C MET A 1 19.36 -18.24 15.34
N ARG A 2 18.06 -18.04 15.54
CA ARG A 2 17.08 -18.15 14.46
C ARG A 2 17.19 -16.84 13.67
N LEU A 3 17.84 -16.86 12.51
CA LEU A 3 17.81 -15.71 11.61
C LEU A 3 16.33 -15.41 11.34
N PHE A 4 15.90 -14.18 11.62
CA PHE A 4 14.61 -13.68 11.20
C PHE A 4 14.59 -13.71 9.67
N ARG A 5 14.12 -14.83 9.10
CA ARG A 5 13.79 -14.88 7.67
C ARG A 5 12.68 -13.85 7.52
N SER A 6 13.04 -12.71 6.94
CA SER A 6 12.09 -11.64 6.77
C SER A 6 10.91 -12.18 5.96
N ARG A 7 9.71 -12.16 6.56
CA ARG A 7 8.53 -12.79 5.97
C ARG A 7 8.20 -12.08 4.65
N GLU A 8 7.80 -12.88 3.68
CA GLU A 8 7.48 -12.48 2.33
C GLU A 8 6.13 -11.71 2.29
N VAL A 9 5.95 -10.81 1.32
CA VAL A 9 4.62 -10.25 1.00
C VAL A 9 3.96 -11.20 0.02
N VAL A 10 2.87 -11.82 0.45
CA VAL A 10 2.22 -12.93 -0.26
C VAL A 10 1.00 -12.48 -1.07
N GLY A 11 0.52 -11.26 -0.85
CA GLY A 11 -0.60 -10.70 -1.61
C GLY A 11 -0.99 -9.30 -1.14
N ILE A 12 -1.99 -8.75 -1.81
CA ILE A 12 -2.66 -7.49 -1.50
C ILE A 12 -4.15 -7.76 -1.31
N ALA A 13 -4.76 -7.15 -0.30
CA ALA A 13 -6.21 -7.20 -0.12
C ALA A 13 -6.90 -6.52 -1.30
N ALA A 14 -7.97 -7.13 -1.82
CA ALA A 14 -8.74 -6.58 -2.94
C ALA A 14 -9.16 -5.12 -2.68
N ASP A 15 -9.72 -4.84 -1.51
CA ASP A 15 -10.15 -3.50 -1.12
C ASP A 15 -9.01 -2.46 -1.13
N ALA A 16 -7.80 -2.87 -0.76
CA ALA A 16 -6.64 -1.98 -0.76
C ALA A 16 -6.16 -1.65 -2.18
N LEU A 17 -6.24 -2.62 -3.09
CA LEU A 17 -5.94 -2.41 -4.51
C LEU A 17 -7.01 -1.54 -5.17
N ASP A 18 -8.28 -1.82 -4.92
CA ASP A 18 -9.42 -1.06 -5.46
C ASP A 18 -9.35 0.41 -5.02
N PHE A 19 -9.07 0.66 -3.74
CA PHE A 19 -8.83 2.01 -3.24
C PHE A 19 -7.69 2.72 -3.99
N ALA A 20 -6.58 2.02 -4.24
CA ALA A 20 -5.44 2.60 -4.94
C ALA A 20 -5.74 2.91 -6.41
N LEU A 21 -6.50 2.05 -7.10
CA LEU A 21 -6.96 2.25 -8.48
C LEU A 21 -7.86 3.50 -8.56
N GLU A 22 -8.85 3.62 -7.67
CA GLU A 22 -9.75 4.77 -7.60
C GLU A 22 -8.99 6.07 -7.28
N ALA A 23 -8.11 6.05 -6.28
CA ALA A 23 -7.29 7.21 -5.90
C ALA A 23 -6.36 7.65 -7.05
N SER A 24 -5.86 6.70 -7.83
CA SER A 24 -5.05 6.96 -9.02
C SER A 24 -5.86 7.64 -10.12
N ALA A 25 -7.10 7.19 -10.36
CA ALA A 25 -8.01 7.80 -11.32
C ALA A 25 -8.40 9.23 -10.92
N GLU A 26 -8.71 9.47 -9.64
CA GLU A 26 -9.07 10.80 -9.12
C GLU A 26 -7.91 11.80 -9.14
N THR A 27 -6.67 11.31 -9.05
CA THR A 27 -5.46 12.15 -9.06
C THR A 27 -5.01 12.51 -10.48
N HIS A 28 -5.55 11.83 -11.51
CA HIS A 28 -5.22 12.08 -12.91
C HIS A 28 -5.44 13.56 -13.30
N PRO A 29 -4.51 14.20 -14.03
CA PRO A 29 -3.35 13.65 -14.74
C PRO A 29 -2.05 13.62 -13.95
N ASN A 30 -2.06 13.82 -12.63
CA ASN A 30 -0.86 13.73 -11.79
C ASN A 30 -0.62 12.29 -11.33
N GLU A 31 0.63 11.99 -10.95
CA GLU A 31 0.97 10.72 -10.34
C GLU A 31 0.43 10.64 -8.90
N TYR A 32 -0.32 9.58 -8.62
CA TYR A 32 -0.64 9.18 -7.27
C TYR A 32 0.59 8.51 -6.63
N MET A 33 0.79 8.67 -5.33
CA MET A 33 1.89 8.02 -4.60
C MET A 33 1.47 7.75 -3.15
N GLY A 34 1.74 6.52 -2.71
CA GLY A 34 1.44 6.05 -1.37
C GLY A 34 2.46 5.01 -0.89
N LEU A 35 2.41 4.72 0.40
CA LEU A 35 3.18 3.65 1.03
C LEU A 35 2.27 2.47 1.33
N LEU A 36 2.76 1.28 1.04
CA LEU A 36 2.04 0.04 1.32
C LEU A 36 2.28 -0.38 2.76
N ARG A 37 1.20 -0.56 3.52
CA ARG A 37 1.23 -1.15 4.85
C ARG A 37 0.77 -2.60 4.75
N GLY A 38 1.46 -3.49 5.47
CA GLY A 38 1.08 -4.90 5.53
C GLY A 38 0.83 -5.42 6.94
N GLU A 39 -0.13 -6.32 7.06
CA GLU A 39 -0.42 -7.11 8.26
C GLU A 39 -0.05 -8.58 8.05
N GLU A 40 0.18 -9.31 9.14
CA GLU A 40 0.44 -10.75 9.05
C GLU A 40 -0.77 -11.45 8.44
N ALA A 41 -0.59 -12.27 7.39
CA ALA A 41 -1.67 -12.91 6.65
C ALA A 41 -2.73 -13.58 7.55
N ARG A 42 -2.25 -14.29 8.60
CA ARG A 42 -3.11 -14.97 9.58
C ARG A 42 -3.99 -14.03 10.42
N ARG A 43 -3.64 -12.75 10.54
CA ARG A 43 -4.45 -11.74 11.25
C ARG A 43 -5.64 -11.25 10.44
N VAL A 44 -5.58 -11.42 9.12
CA VAL A 44 -6.59 -10.96 8.16
C VAL A 44 -7.25 -12.12 7.43
N GLY A 45 -7.40 -13.26 8.11
CA GLY A 45 -8.15 -14.42 7.59
C GLY A 45 -7.42 -15.26 6.53
N VAL A 46 -6.21 -14.89 6.10
CA VAL A 46 -5.50 -15.58 5.03
C VAL A 46 -4.63 -16.73 5.59
N ASP A 47 -4.91 -17.97 5.18
CA ASP A 47 -4.16 -19.18 5.56
C ASP A 47 -2.84 -19.32 4.76
N ARG A 48 -1.96 -18.32 4.89
CA ARG A 48 -0.61 -18.30 4.30
C ARG A 48 0.40 -17.77 5.31
N ASP A 49 1.67 -18.14 5.12
CA ASP A 49 2.78 -17.58 5.88
C ASP A 49 3.34 -16.36 5.15
N GLY A 50 3.12 -15.17 5.70
CA GLY A 50 3.62 -13.94 5.09
C GLY A 50 2.90 -12.69 5.58
N TYR A 51 3.05 -11.62 4.81
CA TYR A 51 2.33 -10.37 4.94
C TYR A 51 1.34 -10.20 3.80
N VAL A 52 0.18 -9.64 4.11
CA VAL A 52 -0.79 -9.15 3.12
C VAL A 52 -0.75 -7.64 3.19
N VAL A 53 -0.67 -6.97 2.05
CA VAL A 53 -0.86 -5.51 1.98
C VAL A 53 -2.33 -5.22 2.28
N THR A 54 -2.60 -4.44 3.33
CA THR A 54 -3.95 -4.16 3.81
C THR A 54 -4.37 -2.72 3.62
N ASP A 55 -3.40 -1.80 3.51
CA ASP A 55 -3.68 -0.38 3.42
C ASP A 55 -2.67 0.34 2.53
N VAL A 56 -3.13 1.42 1.91
CA VAL A 56 -2.29 2.40 1.23
C VAL A 56 -2.30 3.70 2.01
N LEU A 57 -1.13 4.09 2.51
CA LEU A 57 -0.95 5.31 3.29
C LEU A 57 -0.57 6.47 2.37
N ILE A 58 -1.39 7.51 2.37
CA ILE A 58 -1.08 8.78 1.71
C ILE A 58 -0.32 9.65 2.70
N ILE A 59 0.90 10.09 2.33
CA ILE A 59 1.72 10.93 3.20
C ILE A 59 1.38 12.40 2.96
N PRO A 60 0.99 13.17 4.01
CA PRO A 60 0.73 14.59 3.88
C PRO A 60 1.93 15.36 3.32
N GLY A 61 1.67 16.31 2.42
CA GLY A 61 2.73 17.11 1.80
C GLY A 61 3.53 16.38 0.71
N THR A 62 3.03 15.25 0.21
CA THR A 62 3.51 14.66 -1.05
C THR A 62 3.32 15.67 -2.18
N VAL A 63 4.40 15.94 -2.91
CA VAL A 63 4.37 16.82 -4.09
C VAL A 63 4.29 15.93 -5.31
N SER A 64 3.17 16.00 -6.02
CA SER A 64 2.90 15.22 -7.22
C SER A 64 2.77 16.12 -8.45
N ASP A 65 3.30 15.64 -9.57
CA ASP A 65 3.09 16.17 -10.90
C ASP A 65 2.85 14.98 -11.88
N PRO A 66 2.65 15.21 -13.19
CA PRO A 66 2.36 14.12 -14.13
C PRO A 66 3.50 13.11 -14.40
N TYR A 67 4.71 13.37 -13.89
CA TYR A 67 5.90 12.57 -14.16
C TYR A 67 6.62 12.09 -12.89
N SER A 68 6.27 12.65 -11.73
CA SER A 68 6.89 12.28 -10.46
C SER A 68 5.98 12.59 -9.27
N ALA A 69 6.17 11.81 -8.21
CA ALA A 69 5.63 12.12 -6.90
C ALA A 69 6.71 11.91 -5.83
N THR A 70 6.93 12.91 -4.98
CA THR A 70 7.96 12.89 -3.93
C THR A 70 7.35 12.90 -2.54
N VAL A 71 7.66 11.87 -1.75
CA VAL A 71 7.23 11.71 -0.37
C VAL A 71 8.23 12.34 0.61
N ARG A 72 7.71 13.02 1.64
CA ARG A 72 8.51 13.49 2.76
C ARG A 72 8.69 12.38 3.80
N ASN A 73 9.86 11.74 3.76
CA ASN A 73 10.21 10.62 4.65
C ASN A 73 10.11 10.95 6.15
N ASP A 74 10.27 12.22 6.55
CA ASP A 74 10.13 12.68 7.93
C ASP A 74 8.70 12.63 8.48
N LEU A 75 7.71 12.45 7.61
CA LEU A 75 6.29 12.37 7.95
C LEU A 75 5.74 10.93 7.88
N VAL A 76 6.58 9.95 7.55
CA VAL A 76 6.20 8.53 7.55
C VAL A 76 6.12 8.05 8.99
N PRO A 77 4.97 7.52 9.46
CA PRO A 77 4.84 7.11 10.85
C PRO A 77 5.70 5.87 11.17
N ASN A 78 6.32 5.87 12.35
CA ASN A 78 7.33 4.87 12.75
C ASN A 78 6.77 3.50 13.15
N ASP A 79 5.46 3.39 13.38
CA ASP A 79 4.81 2.19 13.90
C ASP A 79 4.21 1.28 12.82
N PHE A 80 4.23 1.71 11.56
CA PHE A 80 3.70 0.92 10.46
C PHE A 80 4.75 -0.04 9.90
N ARG A 81 4.31 -1.27 9.63
CA ARG A 81 5.05 -2.22 8.78
C ARG A 81 4.90 -1.76 7.33
N ALA A 82 5.60 -0.69 6.96
CA ALA A 82 5.75 -0.29 5.58
C ALA A 82 6.43 -1.44 4.82
N VAL A 83 5.70 -2.06 3.89
CA VAL A 83 6.18 -3.20 3.10
C VAL A 83 6.60 -2.77 1.69
N GLY A 84 6.34 -1.53 1.30
CA GLY A 84 6.89 -0.91 0.09
C GLY A 84 6.09 0.30 -0.37
N SER A 85 6.02 0.54 -1.68
CA SER A 85 5.39 1.74 -2.25
C SER A 85 4.40 1.39 -3.35
N ILE A 86 3.50 2.33 -3.63
CA ILE A 86 2.58 2.27 -4.76
C ILE A 86 2.45 3.64 -5.40
N HIS A 87 2.49 3.70 -6.72
CA HIS A 87 2.27 4.95 -7.45
C HIS A 87 1.61 4.72 -8.79
N SER A 88 1.12 5.78 -9.41
CA SER A 88 0.44 5.71 -10.70
C SER A 88 1.20 6.40 -11.82
N HIS A 89 1.13 5.84 -13.02
CA HIS A 89 1.64 6.38 -14.27
C HIS A 89 0.44 6.83 -15.14
N PRO A 90 0.18 8.16 -15.25
CA PRO A 90 -0.90 8.71 -16.07
C PRO A 90 -0.82 8.35 -17.56
N ASN A 91 0.37 7.95 -18.03
CA ASN A 91 0.65 7.52 -19.40
C ASN A 91 0.31 6.04 -19.67
N GLY A 92 -0.03 5.26 -18.63
CA GLY A 92 -0.40 3.84 -18.74
C GLY A 92 0.75 2.85 -18.85
N VAL A 93 2.00 3.31 -18.81
CA VAL A 93 3.15 2.41 -18.80
C VAL A 93 3.29 1.80 -17.41
N LEU A 94 3.41 0.48 -17.33
CA LEU A 94 3.61 -0.22 -16.04
C LEU A 94 5.08 -0.44 -15.69
N ARG A 95 5.99 -0.06 -16.60
CA ARG A 95 7.42 -0.28 -16.41
C ARG A 95 8.01 0.80 -15.51
N PRO A 96 8.79 0.45 -14.48
CA PRO A 96 9.49 1.44 -13.67
C PRO A 96 10.49 2.24 -14.51
N SER A 97 10.53 3.54 -14.29
CA SER A 97 11.58 4.45 -14.72
C SER A 97 12.79 4.34 -13.79
N ASP A 98 13.93 4.94 -14.19
CA ASP A 98 15.11 4.99 -13.33
C ASP A 98 14.84 5.75 -12.02
N ALA A 99 13.96 6.76 -12.03
CA ALA A 99 13.56 7.51 -10.84
C ALA A 99 12.67 6.67 -9.89
N ASP A 100 11.86 5.78 -10.44
CA ASP A 100 11.06 4.84 -9.65
C ASP A 100 11.98 3.87 -8.90
N LEU A 101 12.98 3.32 -9.59
CA LEU A 101 13.96 2.41 -9.00
C LEU A 101 14.75 3.07 -7.86
N ASP A 102 15.10 4.35 -8.01
CA ASP A 102 15.75 5.12 -6.94
C ASP A 102 14.83 5.30 -5.71
N THR A 103 13.51 5.24 -5.90
CA THR A 103 12.49 5.42 -4.84
C THR A 103 12.10 4.11 -4.16
N PHE A 104 12.28 2.95 -4.81
CA PHE A 104 11.91 1.64 -4.26
C PHE A 104 12.60 1.33 -2.92
N GLY A 105 13.80 1.87 -2.68
CA GLY A 105 14.43 1.79 -1.36
C GLY A 105 14.56 0.35 -0.86
N SER A 106 14.16 0.08 0.38
CA SER A 106 14.21 -1.26 1.01
C SER A 106 12.85 -1.96 1.11
N GLY A 107 11.85 -1.46 0.38
CA GLY A 107 10.54 -2.10 0.27
C GLY A 107 10.65 -3.51 -0.32
N ARG A 108 9.69 -4.36 0.02
CA ARG A 108 9.60 -5.75 -0.47
C ARG A 108 8.78 -5.88 -1.74
N VAL A 109 7.90 -4.91 -1.97
CA VAL A 109 6.95 -4.89 -3.08
C VAL A 109 6.71 -3.43 -3.50
N HIS A 110 6.78 -3.16 -4.79
CA HIS A 110 6.52 -1.86 -5.37
C HIS A 110 5.46 -2.02 -6.45
N ILE A 111 4.36 -1.29 -6.34
CA ILE A 111 3.24 -1.41 -7.28
C ILE A 111 3.20 -0.18 -8.16
N ILE A 112 3.10 -0.39 -9.48
CA ILE A 112 2.84 0.67 -10.45
C ILE A 112 1.45 0.44 -11.01
N ILE A 113 0.61 1.48 -10.98
CA ILE A 113 -0.73 1.49 -11.58
C ILE A 113 -0.69 2.32 -12.86
N GLY A 114 -1.19 1.80 -13.97
CA GLY A 114 -1.29 2.50 -15.25
C GLY A 114 -2.69 3.04 -15.52
N SER A 115 -2.80 4.19 -16.18
CA SER A 115 -4.03 4.56 -16.89
C SER A 115 -4.40 3.48 -17.94
N PRO A 116 -5.68 3.07 -18.07
CA PRO A 116 -6.90 3.72 -17.57
C PRO A 116 -7.39 3.26 -16.17
N TYR A 117 -6.53 2.70 -15.32
CA TYR A 117 -6.84 2.34 -13.93
C TYR A 117 -7.89 1.23 -13.78
N GLY A 118 -7.92 0.30 -14.73
CA GLY A 118 -8.74 -0.90 -14.66
C GLY A 118 -8.18 -1.94 -13.67
N PRO A 119 -8.94 -3.02 -13.43
CA PRO A 119 -8.61 -4.04 -12.42
C PRO A 119 -7.28 -4.76 -12.68
N ASP A 120 -6.84 -4.79 -13.94
CA ASP A 120 -5.59 -5.43 -14.38
C ASP A 120 -4.51 -4.41 -14.80
N ASP A 121 -4.78 -3.11 -14.66
CA ASP A 121 -3.85 -2.04 -15.09
C ASP A 121 -2.82 -1.72 -14.01
N TRP A 122 -2.17 -2.75 -13.47
CA TRP A 122 -1.13 -2.61 -12.45
C TRP A 122 -0.11 -3.75 -12.54
N GLU A 123 1.08 -3.53 -12.01
CA GLU A 123 2.14 -4.54 -11.95
C GLU A 123 2.94 -4.37 -10.65
N ALA A 124 3.40 -5.50 -10.10
CA ALA A 124 4.22 -5.52 -8.90
C ALA A 124 5.69 -5.83 -9.22
N PHE A 125 6.58 -5.16 -8.51
CA PHE A 125 8.02 -5.24 -8.68
C PHE A 125 8.72 -5.48 -7.35
N ASP A 126 9.90 -6.08 -7.41
CA ASP A 126 10.84 -6.07 -6.31
C ASP A 126 11.71 -4.80 -6.31
N GLN A 127 12.60 -4.69 -5.31
CA GLN A 127 13.53 -3.55 -5.15
C GLN A 127 14.48 -3.34 -6.34
N SER A 128 14.63 -4.32 -7.23
CA SER A 128 15.48 -4.23 -8.44
C SER A 128 14.70 -3.90 -9.70
N GLY A 129 13.38 -3.76 -9.59
CA GLY A 129 12.49 -3.54 -10.74
C GLY A 129 12.17 -4.81 -11.51
N GLU A 130 12.45 -5.99 -10.95
CA GLU A 130 12.00 -7.25 -11.54
C GLU A 130 10.54 -7.52 -11.19
N VAL A 131 9.77 -7.95 -12.18
CA VAL A 131 8.35 -8.30 -12.00
C VAL A 131 8.23 -9.41 -10.97
N ARG A 132 7.24 -9.26 -10.10
CA ARG A 132 6.97 -10.18 -9.00
C ARG A 132 5.49 -10.50 -8.94
N ASP A 133 5.17 -11.78 -8.79
CA ASP A 133 3.80 -12.21 -8.52
C ASP A 133 3.29 -11.66 -7.17
N LEU A 134 2.10 -11.06 -7.21
CA LEU A 134 1.38 -10.58 -6.04
C LEU A 134 -0.10 -10.96 -6.17
N ASP A 135 -0.57 -11.87 -5.33
CA ASP A 135 -1.96 -12.33 -5.39
C ASP A 135 -2.91 -11.26 -4.86
N VAL A 136 -4.04 -11.05 -5.54
CA VAL A 136 -5.18 -10.30 -4.99
C VAL A 136 -5.97 -11.26 -4.09
N LEU A 137 -6.14 -10.88 -2.83
CA LEU A 137 -6.71 -11.73 -1.79
C LEU A 137 -7.97 -11.10 -1.20
N ASP A 138 -8.95 -11.96 -0.92
CA ASP A 138 -10.07 -11.62 -0.05
C ASP A 138 -9.58 -11.73 1.41
N ALA A 139 -9.48 -10.59 2.08
CA ALA A 139 -8.89 -10.47 3.42
C ALA A 139 -9.95 -9.97 4.39
N ASP A 140 -9.99 -10.55 5.59
CA ASP A 140 -10.90 -10.14 6.66
C ASP A 140 -10.40 -8.82 7.27
N LEU A 141 -10.62 -7.71 6.57
CA LEU A 141 -10.30 -6.36 7.05
C LEU A 141 -11.46 -5.84 7.91
N PRO A 142 -11.16 -5.16 9.03
CA PRO A 142 -12.20 -4.48 9.80
C PRO A 142 -12.86 -3.41 8.93
N ASP A 143 -14.19 -3.34 9.01
CA ASP A 143 -14.95 -2.32 8.29
C ASP A 143 -14.46 -0.93 8.71
N PRO A 144 -14.02 -0.05 7.79
CA PRO A 144 -13.58 1.30 8.13
C PRO A 144 -14.68 2.11 8.85
N GLU A 145 -15.96 1.80 8.64
CA GLU A 145 -17.07 2.41 9.38
C GLU A 145 -17.14 1.95 10.84
N SER A 146 -16.61 0.76 11.17
CA SER A 146 -16.56 0.26 12.56
C SER A 146 -15.69 1.13 13.48
N PHE A 147 -14.72 1.87 12.92
CA PHE A 147 -13.95 2.86 13.66
C PHE A 147 -14.80 4.06 14.11
N PHE A 148 -15.94 4.35 13.47
CA PHE A 148 -16.81 5.45 13.87
C PHE A 148 -17.97 5.02 14.76
N ASP A 149 -18.09 3.72 15.08
CA ASP A 149 -19.09 3.17 16.00
C ASP A 149 -18.64 3.30 17.47
N PHE A 150 -18.21 4.50 17.85
CA PHE A 150 -17.94 4.83 19.26
C PHE A 150 -19.22 5.36 19.90
N THR A 151 -19.68 4.69 20.96
CA THR A 151 -20.75 5.22 21.80
C THR A 151 -20.18 6.11 22.91
N GLN A 152 -21.03 6.94 23.51
CA GLN A 152 -20.63 7.75 24.67
C GLN A 152 -20.18 6.87 25.84
N ASP A 153 -20.73 5.67 25.97
CA ASP A 153 -20.38 4.70 27.01
C ASP A 153 -18.94 4.16 26.82
N ASP A 154 -18.45 4.04 25.58
CA ASP A 154 -17.08 3.58 25.29
C ASP A 154 -16.04 4.63 25.71
N ILE A 155 -16.34 5.91 25.47
CA ILE A 155 -15.48 7.04 25.86
C ILE A 155 -15.40 7.17 27.38
N ASP A 156 -16.54 7.05 28.06
CA ASP A 156 -16.61 7.16 29.52
C ASP A 156 -15.85 6.00 30.21
N ALA A 157 -15.88 4.78 29.64
CA ALA A 157 -15.16 3.63 30.16
C ALA A 157 -13.62 3.73 30.04
N GLU A 158 -13.11 4.51 29.10
CA GLU A 158 -11.67 4.71 28.89
C GLU A 158 -11.10 5.86 29.74
N LEU A 159 -11.93 6.87 30.05
CA LEU A 159 -11.56 8.00 30.92
C LEU A 159 -11.50 7.65 32.42
N ASP A 160 -12.17 6.58 32.83
CA ASP A 160 -12.21 6.09 34.22
C ASP A 160 -11.05 5.10 34.58
N ARG A 161 -10.03 4.98 33.71
CA ARG A 161 -8.82 4.16 33.96
C ARG A 161 -7.62 4.92 34.52
#